data_AF-A0A2C6MHW8-F1
#
_entry.id   AF-A0A2C6MHW8-F1
#
_cell.length_a   1.000
_cell.length_b   1.000
_cell.length_c   1.000
_cell.angle_alpha   90.00
_cell.angle_beta   90.00
_cell.angle_gamma   90.00
#
_symmetry.space_group_name_H-M   'P 1'
#
loop_
_entity.id
_entity.type
_entity.pdbx_description
1 polymer ?
#
loop_
_entity_poly.entity_id
_entity_poly.type
_entity_poly.pdbx_seq_one_letter_code
_entity_poly.pdbx_strand_id
1 'polypeptide(L)' 'MALGIDRFRDPIHGFIELQPIELAIVDTLPFQRLRKIHQLALTYLIYHGAEHTRFGHSLGVMHLASVMVAKDVKTFF' A
#
# COMPACT_ATOMS: atom_id res chain seq x y z
N MET A 1 -7.88 -16.16 11.86
CA MET A 1 -8.78 -16.00 10.70
C MET A 1 -9.93 -15.09 11.14
N ALA A 2 -9.65 -13.79 11.24
CA ALA A 2 -10.67 -12.80 11.60
C ALA A 2 -11.34 -12.35 10.30
N LEU A 3 -12.67 -12.40 10.26
CA LEU A 3 -13.50 -11.86 9.19
C LEU A 3 -13.59 -10.32 9.30
N GLY A 4 -12.44 -9.66 9.45
CA GLY A 4 -12.33 -8.21 9.51
C GLY A 4 -11.79 -7.69 8.18
N ILE A 5 -12.32 -6.56 7.71
CA ILE A 5 -11.63 -5.76 6.70
C ILE A 5 -10.36 -5.26 7.38
N ASP A 6 -9.21 -5.85 7.02
CA ASP A 6 -7.94 -5.38 7.51
C ASP A 6 -7.59 -4.09 6.77
N ARG A 7 -7.18 -3.09 7.54
CA ARG A 7 -6.88 -1.75 7.06
C ARG A 7 -5.51 -1.32 7.52
N PHE A 8 -4.74 -0.74 6.59
CA PHE A 8 -3.48 -0.10 6.91
C PHE A 8 -3.67 1.40 7.02
N ARG A 9 -3.11 2.01 8.08
CA ARG A 9 -3.04 3.46 8.20
C ARG A 9 -1.87 3.96 7.35
N ASP A 10 -2.18 4.76 6.35
CA ASP A 10 -1.26 5.40 5.43
C ASP A 10 -1.31 6.93 5.63
N PRO A 11 -0.16 7.62 5.71
CA PRO A 11 -0.12 9.07 5.95
C PRO A 11 -0.59 9.90 4.74
N ILE A 12 -0.66 9.32 3.53
CA ILE A 12 -1.04 10.03 2.30
C ILE A 12 -2.52 9.78 1.96
N HIS A 13 -2.98 8.54 2.11
CA HIS A 13 -4.32 8.10 1.69
C HIS A 13 -5.29 7.84 2.86
N GLY A 14 -4.84 7.96 4.12
CA GLY A 14 -5.68 7.68 5.28
C GLY A 14 -5.77 6.18 5.55
N PHE A 15 -6.96 5.59 5.58
CA PHE A 15 -7.09 4.14 5.73
C PHE A 15 -7.17 3.47 4.36
N ILE A 16 -6.22 2.58 4.08
CA ILE A 16 -6.25 1.70 2.92
C ILE A 16 -6.90 0.39 3.36
N GLU A 17 -8.08 0.10 2.81
CA GLU A 17 -8.81 -1.15 3.03
C GLU A 17 -8.32 -2.24 2.08
N LEU A 18 -8.19 -3.48 2.59
CA LEU A 18 -7.75 -4.62 1.80
C LEU A 18 -8.85 -5.67 1.73
N GLN A 19 -9.03 -6.21 0.53
CA GLN A 19 -9.80 -7.43 0.32
C GLN A 19 -9.03 -8.66 0.81
N PRO A 20 -9.70 -9.77 1.14
CA PRO A 20 -9.04 -10.97 1.64
C PRO A 20 -7.93 -11.51 0.72
N ILE A 21 -8.09 -11.38 -0.60
CA ILE A 21 -7.07 -11.80 -1.57
C ILE A 21 -5.83 -10.88 -1.56
N GLU A 22 -6.04 -9.57 -1.40
CA GLU A 22 -4.97 -8.59 -1.31
C GLU A 22 -4.18 -8.80 -0.01
N LEU A 23 -4.90 -9.02 1.10
CA LEU A 23 -4.30 -9.36 2.38
C LEU A 23 -3.44 -10.63 2.30
N ALA A 24 -3.95 -11.69 1.65
CA ALA A 24 -3.20 -12.93 1.47
C ALA A 24 -1.87 -12.72 0.70
N ILE A 25 -1.85 -11.81 -0.27
CA ILE A 25 -0.62 -11.42 -0.98
C ILE A 25 0.30 -10.60 -0.07
N VAL A 26 -0.27 -9.63 0.64
CA VAL A 26 0.49 -8.76 1.56
C VAL A 26 1.16 -9.56 2.67
N ASP A 27 0.53 -10.63 3.17
CA ASP A 27 1.05 -11.49 4.22
C ASP A 27 2.15 -12.46 3.74
N THR A 28 2.45 -12.51 2.44
CA THR A 28 3.54 -13.34 1.93
C THR A 28 4.92 -12.78 2.29
N LEU A 29 5.90 -13.67 2.48
CA LEU A 29 7.29 -13.30 2.77
C LEU A 29 7.90 -12.33 1.74
N PRO A 30 7.71 -12.51 0.41
CA PRO A 30 8.23 -11.57 -0.58
C PRO A 30 7.68 -10.15 -0.42
N PHE A 31 6.38 -10.01 -0.08
CA PHE A 31 5.76 -8.71 0.10
C PHE A 31 6.19 -8.07 1.44
N GLN A 32 6.20 -8.83 2.53
CA GLN A 32 6.66 -8.35 3.85
C GLN A 32 8.14 -7.91 3.83
N ARG A 33 8.98 -8.50 2.98
CA ARG A 33 10.38 -8.05 2.77
C ARG A 33 10.46 -6.57 2.37
N LEU A 34 9.46 -6.05 1.65
CA LEU A 34 9.45 -4.66 1.20
C LEU A 34 9.45 -3.63 2.35
N ARG A 35 9.11 -4.05 3.58
CA ARG A 35 9.20 -3.19 4.78
C ARG A 35 10.63 -2.78 5.11
N LYS A 36 11.63 -3.52 4.62
CA LYS A 36 13.06 -3.27 4.88
C LYS A 36 13.77 -2.61 3.71
N ILE A 37 13.03 -2.20 2.67
CA ILE A 37 13.60 -1.59 1.47
C ILE A 37 13.07 -0.18 1.38
N HIS A 38 13.92 0.81 1.63
CA HIS A 38 13.58 2.21 1.42
C HIS A 38 13.23 2.47 -0.03
N GLN A 39 12.21 3.30 -0.26
CA GLN A 39 11.78 3.66 -1.60
C GLN A 39 12.90 4.38 -2.37
N LEU A 40 13.58 5.32 -1.69
CA LEU A 40 14.58 6.20 -2.28
C LEU A 40 16.03 5.81 -1.91
N ALA A 41 16.31 4.51 -1.78
CA ALA A 41 17.64 3.99 -1.45
C ALA A 41 18.26 4.69 -0.23
N LEU A 42 19.41 5.37 -0.37
CA LEU A 42 20.13 6.02 0.73
C LEU A 42 19.67 7.46 1.02
N THR A 43 18.64 7.96 0.35
CA THR A 43 18.16 9.35 0.47
C THR A 43 17.74 9.70 1.90
N TYR A 44 17.27 8.72 2.70
CA TYR A 44 16.92 8.90 4.11
C TYR A 44 18.10 9.36 4.98
N LEU A 45 19.35 9.12 4.55
CA LEU A 45 20.56 9.59 5.25
C LEU A 45 20.77 11.12 5.14
N ILE A 46 20.16 11.76 4.15
CA ILE A 46 20.27 13.21 3.90
C ILE A 46 18.96 13.90 4.28
N TYR A 47 17.83 13.28 3.94
CA TYR A 47 16.50 13.82 4.17
C TYR A 47 15.74 12.94 5.17
N HIS A 48 15.62 13.41 6.41
CA HIS A 48 14.99 12.67 7.51
C HIS A 48 13.51 12.31 7.27
N GLY A 49 12.85 12.91 6.27
CA GLY A 49 11.49 12.55 5.85
C GLY A 49 11.43 11.41 4.80
N ALA A 50 12.55 11.05 4.19
CA ALA A 50 12.61 10.04 3.12
C ALA A 50 12.68 8.59 3.65
N GLU A 51 12.05 8.33 4.79
CA GLU A 51 12.04 7.04 5.50
C GLU A 51 11.04 6.01 4.92
N HIS A 52 10.18 6.45 4.00
CA HIS A 52 9.15 5.59 3.41
C HIS A 52 9.75 4.38 2.69
N THR A 53 9.07 3.25 2.83
CA THR A 53 9.51 1.95 2.31
C THR A 53 8.69 1.55 1.10
N ARG A 54 9.23 0.61 0.30
CA ARG A 54 8.52 0.03 -0.84
C ARG A 54 7.20 -0.64 -0.43
N PHE A 55 7.10 -1.13 0.81
CA PHE A 55 5.86 -1.69 1.34
C PHE A 55 4.71 -0.69 1.34
N GLY A 56 4.91 0.48 1.96
CA GLY A 56 3.88 1.52 2.01
C GLY A 56 3.54 2.05 0.62
N HIS A 57 4.56 2.25 -0.22
CA HIS A 57 4.37 2.67 -1.59
C HIS A 57 3.53 1.67 -2.41
N SER A 58 3.81 0.37 -2.31
CA SER A 58 3.03 -0.67 -3.00
C SER A 58 1.56 -0.70 -2.54
N LEU A 59 1.28 -0.52 -1.25
CA LEU A 59 -0.10 -0.39 -0.75
C LEU A 59 -0.80 0.85 -1.31
N GLY A 60 -0.10 1.99 -1.36
CA GLY A 60 -0.64 3.22 -1.96
C GLY A 60 -0.96 3.07 -3.44
N VAL A 61 -0.08 2.41 -4.21
CA VAL A 61 -0.32 2.11 -5.63
C VAL A 61 -1.54 1.20 -5.82
N MET A 62 -1.65 0.14 -5.01
CA MET A 62 -2.82 -0.76 -5.01
C MET A 62 -4.11 0.02 -4.74
N HIS A 63 -4.12 0.87 -3.70
CA HIS A 63 -5.27 1.70 -3.37
C HIS A 63 -5.67 2.62 -4.54
N LEU A 64 -4.71 3.31 -5.15
CA LEU A 64 -4.97 4.21 -6.28
C LEU A 64 -5.47 3.46 -7.52
N ALA A 65 -4.96 2.26 -7.78
CA ALA A 65 -5.45 1.42 -8.88
C ALA A 65 -6.93 1.06 -8.69
N SER A 66 -7.32 0.66 -7.47
CA SER A 66 -8.72 0.37 -7.13
C SER A 66 -9.61 1.61 -7.28
N VAL A 67 -9.14 2.78 -6.84
CA VAL A 67 -9.86 4.05 -6.99
C VAL A 67 -10.02 4.42 -8.48
N MET A 68 -8.99 4.21 -9.30
CA MET A 68 -9.04 4.49 -10.73
C MET A 68 -10.10 3.65 -11.43
N VAL A 69 -10.05 2.33 -11.24
CA VAL A 69 -11.02 1.39 -11.83
C VAL A 69 -12.45 1.72 -11.37
N ALA A 70 -12.64 2.04 -10.08
CA ALA A 70 -13.96 2.42 -9.57
C ALA A 70 -14.50 3.73 -10.15
N LYS A 71 -13.63 4.69 -10.49
CA LYS A 71 -14.01 5.94 -11.15
C LYS A 71 -14.32 5.74 -12.63
N ASP A 72 -13.52 4.94 -13.33
CA ASP A 72 -13.74 4.65 -14.74
C ASP A 72 -15.08 3.94 -14.93
N VAL A 73 -15.38 2.91 -14.13
CA VAL A 73 -16.67 2.21 -14.20
C VAL A 73 -17.86 3.15 -13.98
N LYS A 74 -17.74 4.16 -13.12
CA LYS A 74 -18.81 5.17 -12.90
C LYS A 74 -18.93 6.23 -14.00
N THR A 75 -17.95 6.32 -14.88
CA THR A 75 -17.93 7.32 -15.97
C THR A 75 -18.47 6.74 -17.27
N PHE A 76 -18.46 5.40 -17.41
CA PHE A 76 -18.94 4.67 -18.59
C PHE A 76 -20.39 4.16 -18.47
N PHE A 77 -21.03 4.28 -17.31
CA PHE A 77 -22.44 3.98 -17.07
C PHE A 77 -23.13 5.18 -16.41
#